data_AF-A0A5C7A9S8-F1
#
_entry.id   AF-A0A5C7A9S8-F1
#
_cell.length_a   1.000
_cell.length_b   1.000
_cell.length_c   1.000
_cell.angle_alpha   90.00
_cell.angle_beta   90.00
_cell.angle_gamma   90.00
#
_symmetry.space_group_name_H-M   'P 1'
#
loop_
_entity.id
_entity.type
_entity.pdbx_description
1 polymer ?
#
loop_
_entity_poly.entity_id
_entity_poly.type
_entity_poly.pdbx_seq_one_letter_code
_entity_poly.pdbx_strand_id
1 'polypeptide(L)'
;MCASSTTRAATACGCARTSENPRTKETRMTFRFKRALRAARLIGAMGAIGAATVGAAGTAHAASFFDGFDGTGGAGPAWETATWHNGTPFGCGFAYSEVWKDAGNMVLNVNAGTGRCGEIRTQQSFTYGKFTTRLKASTFAGGNTSFFLYTGTAGTASHFEIDIELIKGGTVLHTNVWKGGVQNYKQFPIATGWQTLGFEWRENFVRWFTVNPQGGETTIRHQIVSVSTPMRLMLNHWRGDNSPDAIGFLGQWNGGGGQAQYDWVRVE
;
A
#
# COMPACT_ATOMS: atom_id res chain seq x y z
N MET A 1 -9.94 23.24 -64.39
CA MET A 1 -11.13 23.27 -65.27
C MET A 1 -12.01 22.11 -64.84
N CYS A 2 -13.00 22.38 -63.99
CA CYS A 2 -14.43 22.50 -64.35
C CYS A 2 -15.04 21.18 -64.85
N ALA A 3 -16.20 20.71 -64.41
CA ALA A 3 -17.11 21.01 -63.31
C ALA A 3 -18.29 20.02 -63.45
N SER A 4 -18.99 19.73 -62.33
CA SER A 4 -20.46 19.54 -62.20
C SER A 4 -21.16 18.42 -63.01
N SER A 5 -22.26 17.78 -62.60
CA SER A 5 -23.23 17.78 -61.47
C SER A 5 -24.14 16.56 -61.75
N THR A 6 -25.02 15.99 -60.90
CA THR A 6 -26.32 16.48 -60.35
C THR A 6 -26.97 15.23 -59.72
N THR A 7 -27.30 15.11 -58.42
CA THR A 7 -28.47 15.61 -57.62
C THR A 7 -29.66 14.63 -57.49
N ARG A 8 -30.02 14.28 -56.24
CA ARG A 8 -31.37 14.33 -55.57
C ARG A 8 -31.33 13.38 -54.34
N ALA A 9 -31.49 13.79 -53.08
CA ALA A 9 -32.50 14.59 -52.36
C ALA A 9 -33.81 13.84 -52.05
N ALA A 10 -34.07 13.60 -50.75
CA ALA A 10 -35.34 13.78 -50.01
C ALA A 10 -35.31 12.96 -48.69
N THR A 11 -35.99 13.23 -47.57
CA THR A 11 -36.56 14.41 -46.87
C THR A 11 -36.99 13.86 -45.50
N ALA A 12 -36.94 14.69 -44.45
CA ALA A 12 -37.26 14.38 -43.06
C ALA A 12 -38.77 14.19 -42.75
N CYS A 13 -39.07 13.49 -41.65
CA CYS A 13 -40.18 13.71 -40.70
C CYS A 13 -39.99 12.68 -39.55
N GLY A 14 -39.95 12.97 -38.25
CA GLY A 14 -40.70 13.94 -37.47
C GLY A 14 -41.80 13.20 -36.69
N CYS A 15 -41.53 12.76 -35.45
CA CYS A 15 -42.61 12.49 -34.49
C CYS A 15 -42.12 12.57 -33.04
N ALA A 16 -42.63 13.59 -32.35
CA ALA A 16 -42.56 13.77 -30.91
C ALA A 16 -43.31 12.63 -30.20
N ARG A 17 -42.81 12.21 -29.04
CA ARG A 17 -43.63 11.47 -28.06
C ARG A 17 -43.83 12.28 -26.80
N THR A 18 -45.07 12.19 -26.39
CA THR A 18 -45.81 12.89 -25.37
C THR A 18 -45.36 12.55 -23.95
N SER A 19 -45.62 13.53 -23.08
CA SER A 19 -45.67 13.44 -21.63
C SER A 19 -46.49 12.27 -21.13
N GLU A 20 -46.03 11.62 -20.05
CA GLU A 20 -46.92 11.17 -18.99
C GLU A 20 -46.14 10.97 -17.68
N ASN A 21 -46.66 11.58 -16.62
CA ASN A 21 -46.18 11.52 -15.25
C ASN A 21 -47.21 10.72 -14.44
N PRO A 22 -46.85 9.63 -13.76
CA PRO A 22 -47.64 9.13 -12.65
C PRO A 22 -47.01 9.56 -11.33
N ARG A 23 -47.75 10.43 -10.65
CA ARG A 23 -47.63 10.78 -9.25
C ARG A 23 -47.72 9.55 -8.34
N THR A 24 -47.08 9.70 -7.18
CA THR A 24 -47.34 9.08 -5.86
C THR A 24 -47.07 7.58 -5.67
N LYS A 25 -46.06 7.30 -4.84
CA LYS A 25 -46.25 6.79 -3.47
C LYS A 25 -44.91 6.84 -2.70
N GLU A 26 -44.67 7.94 -1.98
CA GLU A 26 -43.75 7.93 -0.85
C GLU A 26 -44.31 6.98 0.22
N THR A 27 -43.65 5.83 0.41
CA THR A 27 -43.93 4.96 1.56
C THR A 27 -43.06 5.42 2.71
N ARG A 28 -43.62 6.32 3.53
CA ARG A 28 -43.04 6.82 4.77
C ARG A 28 -43.01 5.69 5.80
N MET A 29 -41.90 4.95 5.87
CA MET A 29 -41.71 3.91 6.88
C MET A 29 -41.45 4.57 8.24
N THR A 30 -42.52 4.70 9.03
CA THR A 30 -42.48 5.23 10.39
C THR A 30 -42.05 4.14 11.36
N PHE A 31 -40.77 4.16 11.78
CA PHE A 31 -40.30 3.32 12.88
C PHE A 31 -40.80 3.89 14.21
N ARG A 32 -41.90 3.33 14.73
CA ARG A 32 -42.38 3.55 16.10
C ARG A 32 -41.58 2.67 17.06
N PHE A 33 -40.60 3.25 17.75
CA PHE A 33 -39.99 2.63 18.92
C PHE A 33 -41.00 2.59 20.08
N LYS A 34 -41.58 1.41 20.34
CA LYS A 34 -42.31 1.15 21.58
C LYS A 34 -41.31 0.85 22.69
N ARG A 35 -41.17 1.80 23.63
CA ARG A 35 -40.53 1.56 24.93
C ARG A 35 -41.39 0.58 25.73
N ALA A 36 -40.83 -0.57 26.08
CA ALA A 36 -41.40 -1.45 27.09
C ALA A 36 -40.58 -1.30 28.38
N LEU A 37 -41.18 -0.64 29.37
CA LEU A 37 -40.74 -0.71 30.76
C LEU A 37 -41.04 -2.12 31.29
N ARG A 38 -40.06 -2.80 31.85
CA ARG A 38 -40.28 -3.86 32.84
C ARG A 38 -39.42 -3.58 34.06
N ALA A 39 -40.11 -3.46 35.19
CA ALA A 39 -39.51 -3.27 36.50
C ALA A 39 -39.19 -4.63 37.17
N ALA A 40 -38.11 -4.57 37.94
CA ALA A 40 -37.78 -5.31 39.16
C ALA A 40 -37.62 -6.84 39.12
N ARG A 41 -36.40 -7.27 39.50
CA ARG A 41 -36.18 -8.13 40.67
C ARG A 41 -34.76 -7.92 41.20
N LEU A 42 -34.65 -7.40 42.43
CA LEU A 42 -33.43 -7.48 43.22
C LEU A 42 -33.18 -8.95 43.58
N ILE A 43 -32.00 -9.45 43.25
CA ILE A 43 -31.39 -10.60 43.93
C ILE A 43 -30.01 -10.13 44.34
N GLY A 44 -29.80 -10.03 45.66
CA GLY A 44 -28.50 -9.77 46.24
C GLY A 44 -27.58 -10.97 46.00
N ALA A 45 -26.38 -10.69 45.48
CA ALA A 45 -25.25 -11.60 45.56
C ALA A 45 -24.06 -10.78 46.06
N MET A 46 -23.63 -11.09 47.29
CA MET A 46 -22.27 -10.79 47.75
C MET A 46 -21.31 -11.47 46.77
N GLY A 47 -20.60 -10.68 45.99
CA GLY A 47 -19.52 -11.12 45.12
C GLY A 47 -18.30 -10.26 45.41
N ALA A 48 -17.22 -10.91 45.85
CA ALA A 48 -15.96 -10.29 46.24
C ALA A 48 -15.49 -9.24 45.23
N ILE A 49 -15.04 -8.09 45.73
CA ILE A 49 -14.29 -7.10 44.97
C ILE A 49 -12.95 -7.74 44.62
N GLY A 50 -12.92 -8.48 43.51
CA GLY A 50 -11.68 -8.81 42.84
C GLY A 50 -11.13 -7.52 42.27
N ALA A 51 -10.02 -7.05 42.83
CA ALA A 51 -9.23 -6.00 42.21
C ALA A 51 -8.83 -6.49 40.80
N ALA A 52 -9.57 -6.03 39.79
CA ALA A 52 -9.14 -6.17 38.42
C ALA A 52 -7.87 -5.33 38.29
N THR A 53 -6.72 -5.99 38.35
CA THR A 53 -5.48 -5.42 37.85
C THR A 53 -5.74 -5.14 36.38
N VAL A 54 -6.02 -3.88 36.05
CA VAL A 54 -5.88 -3.37 34.70
C VAL A 54 -4.39 -3.53 34.41
N GLY A 55 -4.03 -4.66 33.81
CA GLY A 55 -2.71 -4.80 33.21
C GLY A 55 -2.59 -3.63 32.24
N ALA A 56 -1.64 -2.73 32.50
CA ALA A 56 -1.19 -1.81 31.49
C ALA A 56 -0.91 -2.67 30.27
N ALA A 57 -1.67 -2.48 29.19
CA ALA A 57 -1.41 -3.15 27.93
C ALA A 57 0.01 -2.74 27.54
N GLY A 58 0.98 -3.62 27.82
CA GLY A 58 2.35 -3.42 27.39
C GLY A 58 2.28 -3.18 25.89
N THR A 59 2.89 -2.09 25.44
CA THR A 59 3.06 -1.82 24.02
C THR A 59 3.69 -3.05 23.41
N ALA A 60 2.93 -3.81 22.61
CA ALA A 60 3.44 -4.98 21.93
C ALA A 60 4.54 -4.51 20.97
N HIS A 61 5.79 -4.65 21.39
CA HIS A 61 6.94 -4.51 20.52
C HIS A 61 6.89 -5.64 19.49
N ALA A 62 7.20 -5.33 18.24
CA ALA A 62 7.47 -6.36 17.24
C ALA A 62 8.44 -7.40 17.82
N ALA A 63 8.12 -8.70 17.65
CA ALA A 63 9.14 -9.71 17.83
C ALA A 63 10.27 -9.41 16.84
N SER A 64 11.52 -9.41 17.30
CA SER A 64 12.66 -9.14 16.45
C SER A 64 12.63 -10.07 15.24
N PHE A 65 12.74 -9.51 14.04
CA PHE A 65 12.73 -10.26 12.79
C PHE A 65 13.94 -9.87 11.96
N PHE A 66 14.62 -10.85 11.39
CA PHE A 66 15.73 -10.63 10.48
C PHE A 66 15.67 -11.67 9.37
N ASP A 67 15.86 -11.22 8.13
CA ASP A 67 16.07 -12.09 6.99
C ASP A 67 17.18 -11.48 6.13
N GLY A 68 18.29 -12.24 6.01
CA GLY A 68 19.42 -11.90 5.14
C GLY A 68 19.28 -12.48 3.73
N PHE A 69 18.15 -13.12 3.43
CA PHE A 69 17.86 -13.72 2.13
C PHE A 69 18.92 -14.69 1.62
N ASP A 70 19.62 -15.35 2.55
CA ASP A 70 20.61 -16.37 2.26
C ASP A 70 19.99 -17.56 1.50
N GLY A 71 20.84 -18.22 0.70
CA GLY A 71 20.49 -19.40 -0.08
C GLY A 71 19.98 -19.09 -1.49
N THR A 72 19.17 -20.00 -2.03
CA THR A 72 18.65 -19.96 -3.39
C THR A 72 17.14 -20.23 -3.42
N GLY A 73 16.46 -19.91 -4.52
CA GLY A 73 15.02 -20.17 -4.70
C GLY A 73 14.16 -18.94 -4.35
N GLY A 74 12.89 -19.15 -4.03
CA GLY A 74 11.97 -18.05 -3.69
C GLY A 74 12.22 -17.43 -2.31
N ALA A 75 11.28 -16.60 -1.84
CA ALA A 75 11.41 -15.84 -0.60
C ALA A 75 11.54 -16.69 0.68
N GLY A 76 11.05 -17.93 0.67
CA GLY A 76 11.11 -18.83 1.82
C GLY A 76 9.89 -18.72 2.73
N PRO A 77 9.85 -19.52 3.82
CA PRO A 77 8.63 -19.78 4.58
C PRO A 77 8.13 -18.59 5.42
N ALA A 78 8.99 -17.62 5.72
CA ALA A 78 8.60 -16.41 6.44
C ALA A 78 7.75 -15.45 5.58
N TRP A 79 7.65 -15.72 4.27
CA TRP A 79 7.05 -14.84 3.28
C TRP A 79 5.94 -15.55 2.49
N GLU A 80 4.97 -14.76 2.05
CA GLU A 80 4.02 -15.09 1.01
C GLU A 80 4.41 -14.31 -0.25
N THR A 81 4.48 -15.00 -1.39
CA THR A 81 4.73 -14.38 -2.70
C THR A 81 3.43 -14.08 -3.42
N ALA A 82 3.30 -12.86 -3.93
CA ALA A 82 2.10 -12.43 -4.62
C ALA A 82 1.94 -13.04 -6.02
N THR A 83 0.69 -13.36 -6.38
CA THR A 83 0.33 -13.90 -7.71
C THR A 83 -0.91 -13.22 -8.30
N TRP A 84 -1.25 -12.03 -7.80
CA TRP A 84 -2.43 -11.25 -8.20
C TRP A 84 -2.05 -9.96 -8.92
N HIS A 85 -3.05 -9.17 -9.32
CA HIS A 85 -2.90 -7.88 -9.96
C HIS A 85 -3.61 -6.81 -9.12
N ASN A 86 -2.90 -5.72 -8.79
CA ASN A 86 -3.48 -4.66 -7.95
C ASN A 86 -4.42 -3.72 -8.72
N GLY A 87 -4.29 -3.64 -10.06
CA GLY A 87 -5.00 -2.65 -10.86
C GLY A 87 -4.29 -1.30 -10.84
N THR A 88 -4.87 -0.28 -11.48
CA THR A 88 -4.30 1.07 -11.53
C THR A 88 -3.92 1.57 -10.13
N PRO A 89 -2.73 2.17 -9.95
CA PRO A 89 -1.75 2.58 -10.97
C PRO A 89 -0.73 1.49 -11.38
N PHE A 90 -0.87 0.26 -10.93
CA PHE A 90 0.07 -0.83 -11.20
C PHE A 90 -0.10 -1.36 -12.62
N GLY A 91 0.96 -1.29 -13.42
CA GLY A 91 0.99 -1.75 -14.82
C GLY A 91 1.43 -3.20 -15.00
N CYS A 92 1.62 -3.96 -13.94
CA CYS A 92 2.09 -5.35 -14.04
C CYS A 92 1.36 -6.23 -13.03
N GLY A 93 1.22 -7.52 -13.38
CA GLY A 93 0.72 -8.54 -12.45
C GLY A 93 1.86 -9.19 -11.70
N PHE A 94 1.68 -9.40 -10.40
CA PHE A 94 2.67 -10.10 -9.60
C PHE A 94 2.76 -11.58 -9.97
N ALA A 95 3.97 -12.12 -9.94
CA ALA A 95 4.20 -13.53 -10.24
C ALA A 95 5.37 -14.08 -9.44
N TYR A 96 5.26 -15.37 -9.08
CA TYR A 96 6.32 -16.11 -8.41
C TYR A 96 7.64 -16.13 -9.20
N SER A 97 7.57 -16.15 -10.53
CA SER A 97 8.75 -16.15 -11.41
C SER A 97 9.58 -14.86 -11.31
N GLU A 98 9.04 -13.79 -10.73
CA GLU A 98 9.71 -12.50 -10.59
C GLU A 98 10.23 -12.24 -9.17
N VAL A 99 10.31 -13.30 -8.35
CA VAL A 99 10.81 -13.28 -6.97
C VAL A 99 11.78 -14.43 -6.76
N TRP A 100 13.06 -14.11 -6.50
CA TRP A 100 14.06 -15.13 -6.21
C TRP A 100 15.21 -14.58 -5.38
N LYS A 101 15.98 -15.49 -4.79
CA LYS A 101 17.24 -15.20 -4.11
C LYS A 101 18.39 -15.36 -5.08
N ASP A 102 19.25 -14.36 -5.13
CA ASP A 102 20.48 -14.38 -5.92
C ASP A 102 21.63 -13.70 -5.18
N ALA A 103 22.76 -14.40 -5.08
CA ALA A 103 23.98 -13.93 -4.41
C ALA A 103 23.74 -13.31 -3.01
N GLY A 104 22.88 -13.93 -2.20
CA GLY A 104 22.54 -13.43 -0.85
C GLY A 104 21.60 -12.23 -0.83
N ASN A 105 20.87 -11.95 -1.91
CA ASN A 105 19.89 -10.88 -1.97
C ASN A 105 18.52 -11.43 -2.36
N MET A 106 17.45 -10.85 -1.83
CA MET A 106 16.13 -10.95 -2.45
C MET A 106 16.10 -10.10 -3.71
N VAL A 107 15.71 -10.70 -4.82
CA VAL A 107 15.48 -10.04 -6.10
C VAL A 107 14.00 -9.99 -6.38
N LEU A 108 13.49 -8.78 -6.58
CA LEU A 108 12.16 -8.54 -7.14
C LEU A 108 12.36 -7.91 -8.51
N ASN A 109 11.79 -8.52 -9.55
CA ASN A 109 12.02 -8.10 -10.93
C ASN A 109 10.78 -7.46 -11.54
N VAL A 110 10.98 -6.51 -12.44
CA VAL A 110 9.99 -6.08 -13.42
C VAL A 110 10.44 -6.59 -14.78
N ASN A 111 9.71 -7.57 -15.30
CA ASN A 111 9.98 -8.16 -16.60
C ASN A 111 9.12 -7.48 -17.67
N ALA A 112 9.72 -6.53 -18.40
CA ALA A 112 9.03 -5.81 -19.46
C ALA A 112 8.56 -6.72 -20.61
N GLY A 113 9.26 -7.83 -20.87
CA GLY A 113 8.89 -8.78 -21.92
C GLY A 113 7.65 -9.61 -21.60
N THR A 114 7.42 -9.93 -20.32
CA THR A 114 6.25 -10.71 -19.88
C THR A 114 5.15 -9.87 -19.24
N GLY A 115 5.42 -8.60 -18.91
CA GLY A 115 4.52 -7.73 -18.17
C GLY A 115 4.32 -8.14 -16.71
N ARG A 116 5.25 -8.93 -16.14
CA ARG A 116 5.19 -9.45 -14.77
C ARG A 116 6.10 -8.68 -13.82
N CYS A 117 5.74 -8.72 -12.54
CA CYS A 117 6.55 -8.12 -11.49
C CYS A 117 6.55 -8.89 -10.17
N GLY A 118 7.36 -8.48 -9.19
CA GLY A 118 7.57 -9.20 -7.93
C GLY A 118 7.01 -8.46 -6.70
N GLU A 119 6.35 -9.20 -5.81
CA GLU A 119 5.95 -8.74 -4.48
C GLU A 119 6.01 -9.91 -3.49
N ILE A 120 6.48 -9.61 -2.27
CA ILE A 120 6.44 -10.52 -1.13
C ILE A 120 5.95 -9.79 0.12
N ARG A 121 5.31 -10.55 1.02
CA ARG A 121 4.83 -10.04 2.31
C ARG A 121 5.03 -11.04 3.43
N THR A 122 5.46 -10.61 4.61
CA THR A 122 5.72 -11.48 5.76
C THR A 122 4.48 -12.25 6.18
N GLN A 123 4.58 -13.50 6.61
CA GLN A 123 3.41 -14.24 7.12
C GLN A 123 2.85 -13.62 8.41
N GLN A 124 3.72 -13.07 9.25
CA GLN A 124 3.35 -12.34 10.45
C GLN A 124 3.01 -10.87 10.16
N SER A 125 2.23 -10.28 11.05
CA SER A 125 2.01 -8.83 11.13
C SER A 125 2.80 -8.25 12.31
N PHE A 126 3.17 -6.99 12.18
CA PHE A 126 3.88 -6.21 13.18
C PHE A 126 3.04 -5.01 13.63
N THR A 127 3.28 -4.58 14.86
CA THR A 127 2.85 -3.26 15.34
C THR A 127 4.10 -2.38 15.41
N TYR A 128 4.39 -1.73 16.54
CA TYR A 128 5.50 -0.79 16.67
C TYR A 128 6.87 -1.47 16.52
N GLY A 129 7.84 -0.68 16.04
CA GLY A 129 9.21 -1.13 15.85
C GLY A 129 10.00 -0.23 14.91
N LYS A 130 11.27 -0.58 14.75
CA LYS A 130 12.17 0.00 13.76
C LYS A 130 12.37 -0.99 12.63
N PHE A 131 11.93 -0.60 11.44
CA PHE A 131 11.97 -1.40 10.23
C PHE A 131 13.06 -0.86 9.33
N THR A 132 14.06 -1.67 9.03
CA THR A 132 15.24 -1.24 8.27
C THR A 132 15.57 -2.27 7.20
N THR A 133 16.04 -1.79 6.05
CA THR A 133 16.52 -2.66 4.97
C THR A 133 17.73 -2.02 4.30
N ARG A 134 18.63 -2.87 3.80
CA ARG A 134 19.64 -2.47 2.83
C ARG A 134 19.18 -2.91 1.45
N LEU A 135 19.00 -1.97 0.55
CA LEU A 135 18.43 -2.20 -0.77
C LEU A 135 19.14 -1.41 -1.87
N LYS A 136 18.93 -1.85 -3.10
CA LYS A 136 19.30 -1.16 -4.33
C LYS A 136 18.10 -1.16 -5.27
N ALA A 137 17.55 0.02 -5.51
CA ALA A 137 16.43 0.20 -6.42
C ALA A 137 16.82 0.02 -7.89
N SER A 138 15.82 -0.34 -8.70
CA SER A 138 15.93 -0.26 -10.16
C SER A 138 16.08 1.19 -10.63
N THR A 139 16.68 1.40 -11.81
CA THR A 139 16.94 2.75 -12.34
C THR A 139 16.12 3.10 -13.58
N PHE A 140 15.12 2.29 -13.96
CA PHE A 140 14.29 2.60 -15.13
C PHE A 140 13.17 3.61 -14.81
N ALA A 141 12.71 4.34 -15.83
CA ALA A 141 11.68 5.37 -15.69
C ALA A 141 10.29 4.76 -15.47
N GLY A 142 9.48 5.34 -14.58
CA GLY A 142 8.12 4.85 -14.28
C GLY A 142 8.10 3.56 -13.44
N GLY A 143 9.19 3.23 -12.75
CA GLY A 143 9.28 2.13 -11.79
C GLY A 143 9.20 2.59 -10.34
N ASN A 144 8.77 1.69 -9.45
CA ASN A 144 8.79 1.83 -7.99
C ASN A 144 9.53 0.64 -7.38
N THR A 145 10.44 0.88 -6.44
CA THR A 145 11.00 -0.13 -5.53
C THR A 145 10.61 0.23 -4.10
N SER A 146 9.95 -0.67 -3.37
CA SER A 146 9.35 -0.33 -2.08
C SER A 146 9.80 -1.22 -0.91
N PHE A 147 9.67 -0.66 0.29
CA PHE A 147 9.78 -1.33 1.59
C PHE A 147 8.74 -0.69 2.50
N PHE A 148 7.69 -1.43 2.85
CA PHE A 148 6.50 -0.82 3.46
C PHE A 148 5.74 -1.76 4.40
N LEU A 149 4.92 -1.17 5.26
CA LEU A 149 3.92 -1.88 6.06
C LEU A 149 2.55 -1.65 5.45
N TYR A 150 1.70 -2.68 5.40
CA TYR A 150 0.33 -2.54 4.87
C TYR A 150 -0.70 -3.41 5.60
N THR A 151 -1.93 -2.89 5.71
CA THR A 151 -3.14 -3.65 6.03
C THR A 151 -4.41 -2.99 5.47
N GLY A 152 -5.46 -3.79 5.34
CA GLY A 152 -6.80 -3.33 4.96
C GLY A 152 -7.09 -3.31 3.47
N THR A 153 -8.02 -2.44 3.07
CA THR A 153 -8.48 -2.29 1.68
C THR A 153 -8.16 -0.88 1.21
N ALA A 154 -7.38 -0.78 0.13
CA ALA A 154 -6.92 0.49 -0.43
C ALA A 154 -8.05 1.53 -0.58
N GLY A 155 -7.76 2.76 -0.19
CA GLY A 155 -8.70 3.90 -0.26
C GLY A 155 -9.87 3.87 0.73
N THR A 156 -9.97 2.85 1.58
CA THR A 156 -11.05 2.76 2.58
C THR A 156 -10.57 3.10 3.99
N ALA A 157 -11.51 3.20 4.94
CA ALA A 157 -11.21 3.43 6.35
C ALA A 157 -10.37 2.31 7.01
N SER A 158 -10.23 1.13 6.38
CA SER A 158 -9.36 0.06 6.88
C SER A 158 -7.92 0.18 6.38
N HIS A 159 -7.63 1.08 5.41
CA HIS A 159 -6.31 1.23 4.84
C HIS A 159 -5.35 1.91 5.81
N PHE A 160 -4.35 1.16 6.27
CA PHE A 160 -3.19 1.70 6.97
C PHE A 160 -1.91 1.21 6.29
N GLU A 161 -0.98 2.12 6.11
CA GLU A 161 0.28 1.84 5.41
C GLU A 161 1.37 2.85 5.82
N ILE A 162 2.63 2.40 5.81
CA ILE A 162 3.83 3.21 6.05
C ILE A 162 4.87 2.86 4.99
N ASP A 163 5.32 3.85 4.23
CA ASP A 163 6.05 3.60 2.99
C ASP A 163 7.48 4.15 2.98
N ILE A 164 8.38 3.36 2.41
CA ILE A 164 9.58 3.82 1.69
C ILE A 164 9.41 3.38 0.24
N GLU A 165 9.44 4.33 -0.68
CA GLU A 165 9.31 4.08 -2.11
C GLU A 165 10.38 4.85 -2.88
N LEU A 166 11.20 4.13 -3.62
CA LEU A 166 12.25 4.67 -4.48
C LEU A 166 11.72 4.70 -5.91
N ILE A 167 11.31 5.90 -6.33
CA ILE A 167 10.61 6.16 -7.60
C ILE A 167 11.49 6.98 -8.55
N LYS A 168 11.02 7.18 -9.79
CA LYS A 168 11.70 8.00 -10.81
C LYS A 168 13.16 7.55 -11.03
N GLY A 169 13.33 6.25 -11.28
CA GLY A 169 14.65 5.63 -11.44
C GLY A 169 15.50 5.60 -10.16
N GLY A 170 14.85 5.57 -9.00
CA GLY A 170 15.52 5.52 -7.69
C GLY A 170 16.16 6.82 -7.24
N THR A 171 15.84 7.94 -7.90
CA THR A 171 16.39 9.28 -7.58
C THR A 171 15.52 10.08 -6.62
N VAL A 172 14.31 9.60 -6.34
CA VAL A 172 13.36 10.23 -5.42
C VAL A 172 12.90 9.21 -4.39
N LEU A 173 13.10 9.54 -3.11
CA LEU A 173 12.49 8.87 -1.99
C LEU A 173 11.12 9.48 -1.73
N HIS A 174 10.08 8.68 -1.93
CA HIS A 174 8.72 8.94 -1.49
C HIS A 174 8.50 8.26 -0.13
N THR A 175 8.22 9.06 0.88
CA THR A 175 7.82 8.60 2.22
C THR A 175 6.34 8.87 2.40
N ASN A 176 5.60 7.95 3.01
CA ASN A 176 4.16 8.11 3.12
C ASN A 176 3.57 7.37 4.32
N VAL A 177 2.41 7.86 4.77
CA VAL A 177 1.54 7.19 5.74
C VAL A 177 0.13 7.25 5.20
N TRP A 178 -0.53 6.11 5.14
CA TRP A 178 -1.98 6.05 5.05
C TRP A 178 -2.57 5.77 6.42
N LYS A 179 -3.58 6.58 6.79
CA LYS A 179 -4.35 6.37 8.01
C LYS A 179 -5.84 6.41 7.68
N GLY A 180 -6.49 5.26 7.72
CA GLY A 180 -7.90 5.13 7.37
C GLY A 180 -8.20 5.65 5.97
N GLY A 181 -7.33 5.34 5.00
CA GLY A 181 -7.51 5.74 3.60
C GLY A 181 -7.11 7.19 3.29
N VAL A 182 -6.59 7.95 4.27
CA VAL A 182 -6.06 9.30 4.07
C VAL A 182 -4.54 9.27 3.95
N GLN A 183 -4.02 9.77 2.83
CA GLN A 183 -2.59 9.80 2.52
C GLN A 183 -1.86 11.02 3.12
N ASN A 184 -0.60 10.85 3.51
CA ASN A 184 0.30 11.95 3.86
C ASN A 184 1.74 11.64 3.42
N TYR A 185 2.07 12.06 2.19
CA TYR A 185 3.37 11.81 1.60
C TYR A 185 4.29 13.04 1.56
N LYS A 186 5.59 12.77 1.48
CA LYS A 186 6.65 13.74 1.15
C LYS A 186 7.70 13.07 0.26
N GLN A 187 8.22 13.84 -0.70
CA GLN A 187 9.27 13.39 -1.62
C GLN A 187 10.58 14.12 -1.33
N PHE A 188 11.69 13.39 -1.41
CA PHE A 188 13.05 13.89 -1.20
C PHE A 188 13.98 13.40 -2.30
N PRO A 189 14.97 14.19 -2.74
CA PRO A 189 16.04 13.67 -3.59
C PRO A 189 16.84 12.62 -2.82
N ILE A 190 17.25 11.55 -3.49
CA ILE A 190 18.08 10.50 -2.89
C ILE A 190 19.09 9.96 -3.90
N ALA A 191 20.24 9.50 -3.40
CA ALA A 191 21.24 8.86 -4.23
C ALA A 191 20.77 7.48 -4.69
N THR A 192 21.23 7.05 -5.87
CA THR A 192 21.03 5.70 -6.38
C THR A 192 22.12 4.75 -5.88
N GLY A 193 21.91 3.45 -6.08
CA GLY A 193 22.83 2.41 -5.61
C GLY A 193 22.41 1.81 -4.27
N TRP A 194 23.34 1.07 -3.67
CA TRP A 194 23.12 0.41 -2.38
C TRP A 194 23.04 1.44 -1.25
N GLN A 195 21.97 1.35 -0.47
CA GLN A 195 21.73 2.23 0.67
C GLN A 195 20.94 1.51 1.75
N THR A 196 21.06 2.00 2.98
CA THR A 196 20.30 1.48 4.12
C THR A 196 19.29 2.53 4.54
N LEU A 197 18.01 2.16 4.47
CA LEU A 197 16.88 3.02 4.80
C LEU A 197 15.99 2.33 5.83
N GLY A 198 15.26 3.13 6.60
CA GLY A 198 14.29 2.59 7.52
C GLY A 198 13.27 3.62 8.00
N PHE A 199 12.27 3.11 8.69
CA PHE A 199 11.35 3.91 9.47
C PHE A 199 11.17 3.32 10.87
N GLU A 200 11.04 4.21 11.85
CA GLU A 200 10.67 3.89 13.22
C GLU A 200 9.20 4.27 13.40
N TRP A 201 8.37 3.27 13.70
CA TRP A 201 6.95 3.45 13.99
C TRP A 201 6.71 3.28 15.49
N ARG A 202 6.23 4.36 16.12
CA ARG A 202 5.80 4.42 17.51
C ARG A 202 4.34 4.85 17.61
N GLU A 203 3.79 4.81 18.82
CA GLU A 203 2.39 5.10 19.10
C GLU A 203 1.90 6.48 18.60
N ASN A 204 2.79 7.48 18.61
CA ASN A 204 2.47 8.86 18.29
C ASN A 204 3.29 9.46 17.13
N PHE A 205 4.19 8.68 16.52
CA PHE A 205 4.94 9.16 15.37
C PHE A 205 5.44 8.04 14.44
N VAL A 206 5.81 8.47 13.24
CA VAL A 206 6.69 7.72 12.33
C VAL A 206 7.88 8.60 11.94
N ARG A 207 9.09 8.04 12.00
CA ARG A 207 10.34 8.70 11.61
C ARG A 207 11.05 7.90 10.53
N TRP A 208 11.36 8.51 9.40
CA TRP A 208 12.17 7.90 8.33
C TRP A 208 13.61 8.36 8.47
N PHE A 209 14.55 7.45 8.18
CA PHE A 209 15.97 7.71 8.33
C PHE A 209 16.81 6.94 7.30
N THR A 210 18.03 7.46 7.05
CA THR A 210 19.12 6.70 6.42
C THR A 210 20.08 6.18 7.48
N VAL A 211 20.82 5.11 7.15
CA VAL A 211 21.91 4.60 7.99
C VAL A 211 23.21 4.66 7.20
N ASN A 212 24.23 5.30 7.77
CA ASN A 212 25.56 5.35 7.16
C ASN A 212 26.32 4.01 7.38
N PRO A 213 27.45 3.77 6.70
CA PRO A 213 28.21 2.52 6.85
C PRO A 213 28.74 2.24 8.27
N GLN A 214 28.80 3.26 9.13
CA GLN A 214 29.20 3.15 10.54
C GLN A 214 28.01 2.87 11.47
N GLY A 215 26.79 2.72 10.94
CA GLY A 215 25.57 2.47 11.72
C GLY A 215 24.89 3.73 12.25
N GLY A 216 25.37 4.93 11.89
CA GLY A 216 24.77 6.19 12.31
C GLY A 216 23.48 6.50 11.54
N GLU A 217 22.41 6.81 12.26
CA GLU A 217 21.10 7.19 11.69
C GLU A 217 21.04 8.70 11.42
N THR A 218 20.49 9.09 10.26
CA THR A 218 20.13 10.48 9.96
C THR A 218 18.64 10.57 9.63
N THR A 219 17.91 11.39 10.36
CA THR A 219 16.46 11.58 10.14
C THR A 219 16.20 12.34 8.84
N ILE A 220 15.33 11.79 8.00
CA ILE A 220 14.84 12.40 6.76
C ILE A 220 13.52 13.13 7.02
N ARG A 221 12.61 12.46 7.73
CA ARG A 221 11.25 12.96 7.99
C ARG A 221 10.78 12.48 9.36
N HIS A 222 10.03 13.34 10.05
CA HIS A 222 9.30 13.00 11.26
C HIS A 222 7.83 13.41 11.10
N GLN A 223 6.90 12.49 11.36
CA GLN A 223 5.46 12.72 11.22
C GLN A 223 4.77 12.36 12.53
N ILE A 224 4.07 13.32 13.13
CA ILE A 224 3.16 13.05 14.25
C ILE A 224 1.91 12.38 13.69
N VAL A 225 1.66 11.15 14.10
CA VAL A 225 0.52 10.34 13.68
C VAL A 225 0.35 9.17 14.64
N SER A 226 -0.90 8.85 14.98
CA SER A 226 -1.22 7.66 15.80
C SER A 226 -1.87 6.59 14.94
N VAL A 227 -1.16 5.49 14.76
CA VAL A 227 -1.62 4.25 14.08
C VAL A 227 -1.20 3.10 14.98
N SER A 228 -2.11 2.16 15.26
CA SER A 228 -1.87 0.99 16.12
C SER A 228 -2.28 -0.34 15.49
N THR A 229 -2.85 -0.30 14.28
CA THR A 229 -3.33 -1.49 13.58
C THR A 229 -2.15 -2.34 13.11
N PRO A 230 -2.09 -3.66 13.43
CA PRO A 230 -1.03 -4.52 12.93
C PRO A 230 -0.98 -4.57 11.41
N MET A 231 0.21 -4.49 10.84
CA MET A 231 0.48 -4.46 9.40
C MET A 231 1.54 -5.49 9.02
N ARG A 232 1.44 -6.06 7.82
CA ARG A 232 2.45 -6.99 7.30
C ARG A 232 3.58 -6.18 6.67
N LEU A 233 4.82 -6.64 6.83
CA LEU A 233 5.96 -6.07 6.10
C LEU A 233 5.93 -6.59 4.67
N MET A 234 6.05 -5.68 3.71
CA MET A 234 5.95 -5.97 2.29
C MET A 234 7.12 -5.34 1.51
N LEU A 235 7.57 -6.05 0.48
CA LEU A 235 8.51 -5.58 -0.51
C LEU A 235 7.87 -5.76 -1.88
N ASN A 236 7.85 -4.73 -2.72
CA ASN A 236 7.48 -4.90 -4.12
C ASN A 236 8.35 -4.09 -5.06
N HIS A 237 8.40 -4.54 -6.31
CA HIS A 237 8.99 -3.82 -7.41
C HIS A 237 8.06 -3.90 -8.60
N TRP A 238 7.58 -2.76 -9.10
CA TRP A 238 6.57 -2.70 -10.15
C TRP A 238 6.75 -1.48 -11.05
N ARG A 239 6.06 -1.49 -12.21
CA ARG A 239 6.01 -0.36 -13.16
C ARG A 239 4.61 0.24 -13.23
N GLY A 240 4.52 1.54 -13.51
CA GLY A 240 3.25 2.23 -13.71
C GLY A 240 2.51 1.84 -14.98
N ASP A 241 1.18 1.88 -14.96
CA ASP A 241 0.31 1.59 -16.10
C ASP A 241 0.21 2.73 -17.14
N ASN A 242 0.91 3.85 -16.93
CA ASN A 242 0.82 5.10 -17.69
C ASN A 242 -0.55 5.80 -17.63
N SER A 243 -1.40 5.45 -16.65
CA SER A 243 -2.53 6.31 -16.26
C SER A 243 -2.05 7.67 -15.72
N PRO A 244 -2.92 8.69 -15.66
CA PRO A 244 -2.57 9.98 -15.05
C PRO A 244 -2.01 9.84 -13.63
N ASP A 245 -2.59 8.95 -12.82
CA ASP A 245 -2.14 8.70 -11.45
C ASP A 245 -0.74 8.09 -11.42
N ALA A 246 -0.48 7.08 -12.27
CA ALA A 246 0.83 6.47 -12.40
C ALA A 246 1.90 7.47 -12.88
N ILE A 247 1.56 8.33 -13.86
CA ILE A 247 2.49 9.34 -14.38
C ILE A 247 2.78 10.41 -13.31
N GLY A 248 1.75 10.89 -12.61
CA GLY A 248 1.91 11.87 -11.54
C GLY A 248 2.78 11.36 -10.40
N PHE A 249 2.66 10.06 -10.09
CA PHE A 249 3.44 9.42 -9.05
C PHE A 249 4.86 9.06 -9.50
N LEU A 250 4.98 8.16 -10.49
CA LEU A 250 6.24 7.51 -10.87
C LEU A 250 6.99 8.22 -12.01
N GLY A 251 6.32 9.12 -12.72
CA GLY A 251 6.71 9.53 -14.07
C GLY A 251 6.28 8.51 -15.13
N GLN A 252 6.44 8.88 -16.40
CA GLN A 252 6.05 8.03 -17.52
C GLN A 252 6.96 6.80 -17.65
N TRP A 253 6.36 5.62 -17.75
CA TRP A 253 7.07 4.39 -18.09
C TRP A 253 7.32 4.32 -19.60
N ASN A 254 8.57 4.04 -19.97
CA ASN A 254 9.06 4.07 -21.36
C ASN A 254 9.50 2.69 -21.89
N GLY A 255 8.95 1.61 -21.33
CA GLY A 255 9.25 0.23 -21.76
C GLY A 255 10.40 -0.45 -21.00
N GLY A 256 11.02 0.24 -20.04
CA GLY A 256 12.10 -0.32 -19.22
C GLY A 256 11.64 -1.42 -18.25
N GLY A 257 12.60 -2.21 -17.78
CA GLY A 257 12.40 -3.24 -16.76
C GLY A 257 13.75 -3.57 -16.13
N GLY A 258 13.73 -4.33 -15.04
CA GLY A 258 14.92 -4.70 -14.31
C GLY A 258 14.64 -5.08 -12.86
N GLN A 259 15.71 -5.25 -12.11
CA GLN A 259 15.68 -5.78 -10.76
C GLN A 259 15.76 -4.67 -9.71
N ALA A 260 15.02 -4.86 -8.63
CA ALA A 260 15.33 -4.34 -7.32
C ALA A 260 15.96 -5.43 -6.46
N GLN A 261 16.94 -5.08 -5.65
CA GLN A 261 17.67 -6.02 -4.80
C GLN A 261 17.59 -5.57 -3.33
N TYR A 262 17.39 -6.53 -2.44
CA TYR A 262 17.39 -6.33 -0.99
C TYR A 262 18.40 -7.29 -0.39
N ASP A 263 19.42 -6.76 0.27
CA ASP A 263 20.46 -7.53 0.95
C ASP A 263 19.88 -8.14 2.22
N TRP A 264 19.17 -7.35 3.01
CA TRP A 264 18.49 -7.83 4.20
C TRP A 264 17.33 -6.94 4.61
N VAL A 265 16.47 -7.50 5.46
CA VAL A 265 15.46 -6.75 6.22
C VAL A 265 15.59 -7.03 7.71
N ARG A 266 15.28 -6.03 8.54
CA ARG A 266 15.32 -6.14 9.99
C ARG A 266 14.15 -5.38 10.64
N VAL A 267 13.60 -5.97 11.69
CA VAL A 267 12.61 -5.37 12.61
C VAL A 267 13.12 -5.49 14.04
N GLU A 268 13.16 -4.37 14.77
CA GLU A 268 13.63 -4.23 16.17
C GLU A 268 12.64 -3.44 17.06
#